data_AF-H8FWE3-F1
#
_entry.id   AF-H8FWE3-F1
#
_cell.length_a   1.000
_cell.length_b   1.000
_cell.length_c   1.000
_cell.angle_alpha   90.00
_cell.angle_beta   90.00
_cell.angle_gamma   90.00
#
_symmetry.space_group_name_H-M   'P 1'
#
loop_
_entity.id
_entity.type
_entity.pdbx_description
1 polymer ?
#
loop_
_entity_poly.entity_id
_entity_poly.type
_entity_poly.pdbx_seq_one_letter_code
_entity_poly.pdbx_strand_id
1 'polypeptide(L)'
;MTRPVHACPPRIFGLTPSPLTAEAVAAHLLAHPRDAASGPGLVVTPNIQHIALLRHDPALREAYQQAEIVICDGFPVYYYARLRGCAVPGRVTGCDVVAALFAAPERLAHSRLFCVVDHPDTAAVLAAWAERHGLADRIASAIPPFGFERDGEYCRSLAKAIHDHGTTLLLMGVGAPRSEVFVAHHRHQLPPCWALCIGQAIKIALGLIPRPPQLVQRLNLEWLWRLGLEPGRMSRRYVGSTIGFLAAILADLRRLR
;
A
#
# COMPACT_ATOMS: atom_id res chain seq x y z
N MET A 1 -31.36 -30.68 -3.53
CA MET A 1 -30.62 -29.75 -2.64
C MET A 1 -29.77 -28.83 -3.52
N THR A 2 -30.35 -27.74 -3.96
CA THR A 2 -29.74 -26.75 -4.86
C THR A 2 -28.87 -25.80 -4.04
N ARG A 3 -27.54 -25.86 -4.23
CA ARG A 3 -26.62 -24.81 -3.75
C ARG A 3 -27.02 -23.49 -4.40
N PRO A 4 -27.28 -22.40 -3.66
CA PRO A 4 -27.59 -21.14 -4.30
C PRO A 4 -26.33 -20.51 -4.89
N VAL A 5 -26.48 -20.10 -6.15
CA VAL A 5 -25.94 -18.92 -6.84
C VAL A 5 -24.74 -18.22 -6.18
N HIS A 6 -23.63 -18.12 -6.92
CA HIS A 6 -22.44 -17.32 -6.60
C HIS A 6 -22.80 -15.95 -6.01
N ALA A 7 -22.80 -15.84 -4.67
CA ALA A 7 -22.90 -14.55 -4.00
C ALA A 7 -21.64 -13.75 -4.33
N CYS A 8 -21.81 -12.53 -4.87
CA CYS A 8 -20.72 -11.60 -5.06
C CYS A 8 -19.97 -11.46 -3.72
N PRO A 9 -18.62 -11.57 -3.69
CA PRO A 9 -17.89 -11.49 -2.44
C PRO A 9 -18.26 -10.19 -1.72
N PRO A 10 -18.50 -10.23 -0.40
CA PRO A 10 -18.93 -9.06 0.35
C PRO A 10 -17.91 -7.92 0.20
N ARG A 11 -18.42 -6.74 -0.14
CA ARG A 11 -17.62 -5.52 -0.39
C ARG A 11 -17.82 -4.53 0.75
N ILE A 12 -16.78 -3.74 1.04
CA ILE A 12 -16.84 -2.59 1.94
C ILE A 12 -16.36 -1.35 1.22
N PHE A 13 -17.09 -0.25 1.36
CA PHE A 13 -16.76 1.02 0.70
C PHE A 13 -16.62 0.91 -0.84
N GLY A 14 -17.26 -0.10 -1.45
CA GLY A 14 -17.06 -0.45 -2.87
C GLY A 14 -15.74 -1.17 -3.18
N LEU A 15 -15.00 -1.64 -2.18
CA LEU A 15 -13.76 -2.39 -2.31
C LEU A 15 -13.97 -3.85 -1.95
N THR A 16 -13.17 -4.74 -2.52
CA THR A 16 -13.16 -6.17 -2.19
C THR A 16 -11.88 -6.49 -1.41
N PRO A 17 -11.95 -6.61 -0.07
CA PRO A 17 -10.79 -6.97 0.74
C PRO A 17 -10.14 -8.28 0.30
N SER A 18 -8.82 -8.30 0.28
CA SER A 18 -8.02 -9.50 0.01
C SER A 18 -8.12 -10.48 1.18
N PRO A 19 -8.28 -11.79 0.90
CA PRO A 19 -8.24 -12.83 1.92
C PRO A 19 -6.80 -13.25 2.31
N LEU A 20 -5.78 -12.63 1.70
CA LEU A 20 -4.38 -13.02 1.86
C LEU A 20 -3.73 -12.42 3.11
N THR A 21 -2.91 -13.20 3.80
CA THR A 21 -2.00 -12.69 4.85
C THR A 21 -0.90 -11.84 4.24
N ALA A 22 -0.10 -11.16 5.06
CA ALA A 22 1.03 -10.38 4.57
C ALA A 22 2.04 -11.22 3.79
N GLU A 23 2.36 -12.40 4.32
CA GLU A 23 3.27 -13.37 3.74
C GLU A 23 2.71 -13.95 2.44
N ALA A 24 1.39 -14.22 2.42
CA ALA A 24 0.72 -14.72 1.23
C ALA A 24 0.67 -13.66 0.12
N VAL A 25 0.47 -12.38 0.46
CA VAL A 25 0.62 -11.28 -0.50
C VAL A 25 2.05 -11.24 -1.02
N ALA A 26 3.05 -11.12 -0.14
CA ALA A 26 4.45 -11.06 -0.56
C ALA A 26 4.83 -12.26 -1.48
N ALA A 27 4.43 -13.47 -1.09
CA ALA A 27 4.66 -14.67 -1.89
C ALA A 27 3.94 -14.63 -3.23
N HIS A 28 2.70 -14.12 -3.28
CA HIS A 28 1.94 -13.97 -4.53
C HIS A 28 2.64 -13.02 -5.50
N LEU A 29 3.07 -11.84 -5.03
CA LEU A 29 3.74 -10.84 -5.86
C LEU A 29 5.04 -11.37 -6.46
N LEU A 30 5.81 -12.13 -5.68
CA LEU A 30 7.08 -12.73 -6.12
C LEU A 30 6.87 -13.91 -7.06
N ALA A 31 5.79 -14.68 -6.90
CA ALA A 31 5.53 -15.89 -7.68
C ALA A 31 4.77 -15.63 -9.00
N HIS A 32 4.05 -14.51 -9.11
CA HIS A 32 3.20 -14.19 -10.26
C HIS A 32 3.68 -12.90 -10.93
N PRO A 33 4.77 -12.91 -11.70
CA PRO A 33 5.20 -11.73 -12.45
C PRO A 33 4.09 -11.28 -13.40
N ARG A 34 4.01 -9.97 -13.60
CA ARG A 34 3.02 -9.35 -14.47
C ARG A 34 3.44 -9.46 -15.93
N ASP A 35 2.48 -9.68 -16.82
CA ASP A 35 2.70 -9.62 -18.25
C ASP A 35 2.34 -8.24 -18.82
N ALA A 36 2.82 -7.98 -20.04
CA ALA A 36 2.59 -6.71 -20.73
C ALA A 36 1.09 -6.44 -21.00
N ALA A 37 0.29 -7.50 -21.21
CA ALA A 37 -1.14 -7.37 -21.49
C ALA A 37 -1.92 -6.84 -20.27
N SER A 38 -1.50 -7.24 -19.07
CA SER A 38 -2.15 -6.87 -17.82
C SER A 38 -1.66 -5.50 -17.30
N GLY A 39 -0.44 -5.08 -17.65
CA GLY A 39 0.17 -3.84 -17.15
C GLY A 39 0.45 -3.91 -15.64
N PRO A 40 0.65 -2.78 -14.94
CA PRO A 40 1.00 -2.82 -13.53
C PRO A 40 -0.18 -3.29 -12.65
N GLY A 41 0.05 -4.20 -11.71
CA GLY A 41 -0.96 -4.62 -10.73
C GLY A 41 -0.90 -3.74 -9.49
N LEU A 42 -1.94 -2.96 -9.21
CA LEU A 42 -1.95 -2.03 -8.08
C LEU A 42 -2.39 -2.76 -6.79
N VAL A 43 -1.59 -2.60 -5.74
CA VAL A 43 -1.88 -3.09 -4.39
C VAL A 43 -1.96 -1.92 -3.42
N VAL A 44 -3.10 -1.81 -2.74
CA VAL A 44 -3.41 -0.70 -1.84
C VAL A 44 -3.65 -1.18 -0.42
N THR A 45 -3.31 -0.34 0.56
CA THR A 45 -3.45 -0.64 1.99
C THR A 45 -4.38 0.38 2.66
N PRO A 46 -5.69 0.41 2.34
CA PRO A 46 -6.61 1.38 2.93
C PRO A 46 -6.67 1.27 4.45
N ASN A 47 -6.31 2.37 5.10
CA ASN A 47 -6.63 2.66 6.49
C ASN A 47 -7.78 3.69 6.57
N ILE A 48 -8.19 4.08 7.79
CA ILE A 48 -9.30 5.02 8.00
C ILE A 48 -9.15 6.34 7.24
N GLN A 49 -7.91 6.81 7.05
CA GLN A 49 -7.66 8.04 6.31
C GLN A 49 -7.88 7.84 4.82
N HIS A 50 -7.43 6.72 4.25
CA HIS A 50 -7.65 6.44 2.83
C HIS A 50 -9.15 6.33 2.56
N ILE A 51 -9.89 5.63 3.43
CA ILE A 51 -11.35 5.54 3.33
C ILE A 51 -12.02 6.92 3.42
N ALA A 52 -11.54 7.81 4.29
CA ALA A 52 -12.02 9.19 4.36
C ALA A 52 -11.71 9.98 3.07
N LEU A 53 -10.50 9.85 2.54
CA LEU A 53 -10.06 10.52 1.31
C LEU A 53 -10.86 10.06 0.08
N LEU A 54 -11.16 8.76 -0.04
CA LEU A 54 -11.94 8.19 -1.15
C LEU A 54 -13.31 8.85 -1.36
N ARG A 55 -13.86 9.50 -0.33
CA ARG A 55 -15.13 10.23 -0.42
C ARG A 55 -15.02 11.55 -1.15
N HIS A 56 -13.85 12.20 -1.10
CA HIS A 56 -13.65 13.57 -1.57
C HIS A 56 -12.61 13.69 -2.68
N ASP A 57 -11.82 12.64 -2.93
CA ASP A 57 -10.78 12.60 -3.95
C ASP A 57 -11.17 11.64 -5.09
N PRO A 58 -11.64 12.16 -6.25
CA PRO A 58 -12.00 11.35 -7.41
C PRO A 58 -10.82 10.57 -8.00
N ALA A 59 -9.62 11.16 -8.02
CA ALA A 59 -8.44 10.53 -8.60
C ALA A 59 -7.99 9.34 -7.73
N LEU A 60 -8.02 9.50 -6.40
CA LEU A 60 -7.77 8.36 -5.50
C LEU A 60 -8.83 7.27 -5.66
N ARG A 61 -10.10 7.65 -5.87
CA ARG A 61 -11.18 6.67 -6.09
C ARG A 61 -10.98 5.86 -7.36
N GLU A 62 -10.59 6.52 -8.45
CA GLU A 62 -10.25 5.85 -9.70
C GLU A 62 -9.08 4.88 -9.51
N ALA A 63 -8.01 5.31 -8.82
CA ALA A 63 -6.89 4.43 -8.49
C ALA A 63 -7.34 3.19 -7.71
N TYR A 64 -8.19 3.36 -6.69
CA TYR A 64 -8.72 2.25 -5.91
C TYR A 64 -9.65 1.31 -6.68
N GLN A 65 -10.36 1.81 -7.70
CA GLN A 65 -11.17 0.96 -8.58
C GLN A 65 -10.32 0.05 -9.47
N GLN A 66 -9.08 0.47 -9.75
CA GLN A 66 -8.09 -0.31 -10.52
C GLN A 66 -7.22 -1.21 -9.62
N ALA A 67 -7.40 -1.17 -8.30
CA ALA A 67 -6.61 -1.97 -7.39
C ALA A 67 -6.97 -3.47 -7.50
N GLU A 68 -5.96 -4.31 -7.71
CA GLU A 68 -6.12 -5.76 -7.82
C GLU A 68 -6.07 -6.44 -6.44
N ILE A 69 -5.28 -5.89 -5.51
CA ILE A 69 -5.20 -6.40 -4.14
C ILE A 69 -5.48 -5.24 -3.16
N VAL A 70 -6.51 -5.41 -2.34
CA VAL A 70 -6.89 -4.45 -1.29
C VAL A 70 -6.60 -5.05 0.07
N ILE A 71 -5.59 -4.53 0.75
CA ILE A 71 -5.16 -4.99 2.07
C ILE A 71 -5.84 -4.15 3.15
N CYS A 72 -6.60 -4.78 4.04
CA CYS A 72 -7.23 -4.07 5.17
C CYS A 72 -6.20 -3.65 6.22
N ASP A 73 -5.69 -2.42 6.08
CA ASP A 73 -4.71 -1.83 6.99
C ASP A 73 -5.41 -1.15 8.18
N GLY A 74 -5.05 -1.58 9.38
CA GLY A 74 -5.57 -1.03 10.63
C GLY A 74 -6.84 -1.70 11.14
N PHE A 75 -6.99 -1.65 12.47
CA PHE A 75 -8.07 -2.33 13.18
C PHE A 75 -9.49 -1.91 12.74
N PRO A 76 -9.80 -0.60 12.55
CA PRO A 76 -11.18 -0.21 12.22
C PRO A 76 -11.65 -0.73 10.86
N VAL A 77 -10.77 -0.72 9.85
CA VAL A 77 -11.10 -1.19 8.49
C VAL A 77 -11.26 -2.71 8.50
N TYR A 78 -10.32 -3.43 9.11
CA TYR A 78 -10.41 -4.89 9.30
C TYR A 78 -11.69 -5.30 10.03
N TYR A 79 -12.01 -4.65 11.16
CA TYR A 79 -13.17 -5.00 11.95
C TYR A 79 -14.48 -4.75 11.18
N TYR A 80 -14.57 -3.62 10.47
CA TYR A 80 -15.71 -3.35 9.61
C TYR A 80 -15.84 -4.38 8.48
N ALA A 81 -14.74 -4.78 7.83
CA ALA A 81 -14.73 -5.85 6.84
C ALA A 81 -15.31 -7.16 7.40
N ARG A 82 -14.86 -7.56 8.59
CA ARG A 82 -15.33 -8.77 9.26
C ARG A 82 -16.82 -8.69 9.62
N LEU A 83 -17.30 -7.56 10.14
CA LEU A 83 -18.73 -7.35 10.40
C LEU A 83 -19.59 -7.43 9.13
N ARG A 84 -19.00 -7.09 7.98
CA ARG A 84 -19.65 -7.16 6.67
C ARG A 84 -19.54 -8.54 6.01
N GLY A 85 -18.98 -9.52 6.71
CA GLY A 85 -18.84 -10.90 6.22
C GLY A 85 -17.66 -11.12 5.28
N CYS A 86 -16.75 -10.15 5.12
CA CYS A 86 -15.54 -10.33 4.32
C CYS A 86 -14.63 -11.37 4.96
N ALA A 87 -14.13 -12.29 4.14
CA ALA A 87 -13.10 -13.26 4.53
C ALA A 87 -11.75 -12.54 4.59
N VAL A 88 -11.47 -11.89 5.71
CA VAL A 88 -10.18 -11.23 5.99
C VAL A 88 -9.40 -12.05 7.02
N PRO A 89 -8.11 -12.36 6.79
CA PRO A 89 -7.34 -13.27 7.66
C PRO A 89 -6.91 -12.62 8.98
N GLY A 90 -7.11 -11.32 9.12
CA GLY A 90 -6.70 -10.53 10.26
C GLY A 90 -6.38 -9.10 9.85
N ARG A 91 -5.76 -8.35 10.76
CA ARG A 91 -5.16 -7.06 10.42
C ARG A 91 -3.87 -7.31 9.65
N VAL A 92 -3.83 -6.88 8.39
CA VAL A 92 -2.67 -7.00 7.51
C VAL A 92 -2.21 -5.59 7.18
N THR A 93 -0.93 -5.27 7.38
CA THR A 93 -0.40 -3.93 7.09
C THR A 93 0.54 -3.96 5.90
N GLY A 94 0.68 -2.81 5.22
CA GLY A 94 1.72 -2.65 4.20
C GLY A 94 3.13 -2.89 4.76
N CYS A 95 3.35 -2.58 6.04
CA CYS A 95 4.61 -2.83 6.74
C CYS A 95 4.94 -4.32 6.83
N ASP A 96 3.93 -5.16 7.08
CA ASP A 96 4.11 -6.61 7.17
C ASP A 96 4.45 -7.22 5.83
N VAL A 97 3.77 -6.79 4.76
CA VAL A 97 4.08 -7.28 3.40
C VAL A 97 5.51 -6.90 3.01
N VAL A 98 5.91 -5.66 3.27
CA VAL A 98 7.26 -5.20 2.98
C VAL A 98 8.28 -5.96 3.83
N ALA A 99 8.05 -6.13 5.12
CA ALA A 99 8.91 -6.94 5.97
C ALA A 99 9.06 -8.37 5.44
N ALA A 100 7.96 -9.00 5.00
CA ALA A 100 7.99 -10.34 4.42
C ALA A 100 8.76 -10.40 3.09
N LEU A 101 8.69 -9.36 2.25
CA LEU A 101 9.49 -9.24 1.03
C LEU A 101 10.99 -9.18 1.37
N PHE A 102 11.38 -8.26 2.25
CA PHE A 102 12.79 -8.06 2.63
C PHE A 102 13.36 -9.20 3.50
N ALA A 103 12.51 -10.05 4.08
CA ALA A 103 12.94 -11.26 4.80
C ALA A 103 13.35 -12.41 3.86
N ALA A 104 13.10 -12.31 2.55
CA ALA A 104 13.42 -13.33 1.55
C ALA A 104 14.29 -12.76 0.40
N PRO A 105 15.52 -12.30 0.69
CA PRO A 105 16.41 -11.68 -0.30
C PRO A 105 16.71 -12.59 -1.50
N GLU A 106 16.82 -13.90 -1.28
CA GLU A 106 17.01 -14.90 -2.32
C GLU A 106 15.86 -14.93 -3.32
N ARG A 107 14.62 -14.71 -2.87
CA ARG A 107 13.46 -14.61 -3.76
C ARG A 107 13.41 -13.27 -4.47
N LEU A 108 13.77 -12.19 -3.77
CA LEU A 108 13.91 -10.86 -4.36
C LEU A 108 14.99 -10.80 -5.44
N ALA A 109 16.01 -11.65 -5.39
CA ALA A 109 17.03 -11.76 -6.42
C ALA A 109 16.47 -12.12 -7.80
N HIS A 110 15.26 -12.69 -7.88
CA HIS A 110 14.57 -12.94 -9.15
C HIS A 110 13.72 -11.76 -9.64
N SER A 111 13.66 -10.67 -8.87
CA SER A 111 12.90 -9.47 -9.17
C SER A 111 13.82 -8.27 -9.45
N ARG A 112 13.22 -7.20 -9.99
CA ARG A 112 13.84 -5.88 -10.09
C ARG A 112 12.97 -4.89 -9.32
N LEU A 113 13.49 -4.40 -8.21
CA LEU A 113 12.75 -3.60 -7.24
C LEU A 113 13.07 -2.11 -7.44
N PHE A 114 12.03 -1.29 -7.60
CA PHE A 114 12.17 0.16 -7.61
C PHE A 114 11.40 0.76 -6.45
N CYS A 115 12.07 1.60 -5.64
CA CYS A 115 11.48 2.23 -4.47
C CYS A 115 11.39 3.74 -4.66
N VAL A 116 10.19 4.30 -4.66
CA VAL A 116 9.99 5.76 -4.59
C VAL A 116 9.81 6.16 -3.14
N VAL A 117 10.80 6.82 -2.55
CA VAL A 117 10.87 7.09 -1.10
C VAL A 117 10.84 8.58 -0.80
N ASP A 118 10.42 8.96 0.40
CA ASP A 118 10.21 10.37 0.78
C ASP A 118 11.44 11.05 1.40
N HIS A 119 12.52 10.31 1.68
CA HIS A 119 13.69 10.84 2.41
C HIS A 119 15.01 10.18 1.98
N PRO A 120 16.12 10.95 1.89
CA PRO A 120 17.46 10.43 1.60
C PRO A 120 17.91 9.28 2.50
N ASP A 121 17.67 9.37 3.81
CA ASP A 121 18.03 8.30 4.75
C ASP A 121 17.38 6.96 4.40
N THR A 122 16.15 7.00 3.87
CA THR A 122 15.44 5.77 3.45
C THR A 122 16.09 5.15 2.22
N ALA A 123 16.50 5.98 1.25
CA ALA A 123 17.25 5.53 0.10
C ALA A 123 18.62 4.96 0.50
N ALA A 124 19.32 5.61 1.44
CA ALA A 124 20.63 5.17 1.91
C ALA A 124 20.57 3.80 2.62
N VAL A 125 19.59 3.61 3.52
CA VAL A 125 19.44 2.30 4.21
C VAL A 125 18.96 1.22 3.24
N LEU A 126 18.12 1.54 2.26
CA LEU A 126 17.74 0.61 1.20
C LEU A 126 18.95 0.18 0.37
N ALA A 127 19.80 1.12 -0.06
CA ALA A 127 21.03 0.81 -0.80
C ALA A 127 21.98 -0.05 0.03
N ALA A 128 22.21 0.30 1.31
CA ALA A 128 23.05 -0.50 2.20
C ALA A 128 22.48 -1.91 2.44
N TRP A 129 21.16 -2.05 2.51
CA TRP A 129 20.52 -3.36 2.58
C TRP A 129 20.72 -4.16 1.27
N ALA A 130 20.57 -3.53 0.11
CA ALA A 130 20.77 -4.16 -1.19
C ALA A 130 22.21 -4.66 -1.36
N GLU A 131 23.20 -3.83 -1.02
CA GLU A 131 24.63 -4.18 -1.07
C GLU A 131 24.94 -5.41 -0.21
N ARG A 132 24.48 -5.42 1.05
CA ARG A 132 24.71 -6.54 1.98
C ARG A 132 24.15 -7.88 1.48
N HIS A 133 23.15 -7.86 0.60
CA HIS A 133 22.52 -9.06 0.06
C HIS A 133 22.89 -9.32 -1.41
N GLY A 134 23.83 -8.56 -2.00
CA GLY A 134 24.23 -8.73 -3.39
C GLY A 134 23.13 -8.37 -4.41
N LEU A 135 22.30 -7.37 -4.10
CA LEU A 135 21.14 -6.95 -4.90
C LEU A 135 21.27 -5.50 -5.43
N ALA A 136 22.46 -4.91 -5.38
CA ALA A 136 22.67 -3.51 -5.77
C ALA A 136 22.33 -3.20 -7.25
N ASP A 137 22.48 -4.19 -8.14
CA ASP A 137 22.14 -4.11 -9.57
C ASP A 137 20.64 -4.30 -9.87
N ARG A 138 19.86 -4.69 -8.84
CA ARG A 138 18.44 -5.03 -8.93
C ARG A 138 17.52 -4.06 -8.20
N ILE A 139 18.08 -3.26 -7.29
CA ILE A 139 17.32 -2.36 -6.43
C ILE A 139 17.70 -0.92 -6.76
N ALA A 140 16.74 -0.17 -7.29
CA ALA A 140 16.86 1.25 -7.53
C ALA A 140 15.91 2.04 -6.63
N SER A 141 16.21 3.33 -6.43
CA SER A 141 15.30 4.22 -5.73
C SER A 141 15.32 5.63 -6.29
N ALA A 142 14.22 6.36 -6.08
CA ALA A 142 14.09 7.77 -6.42
C ALA A 142 13.49 8.53 -5.23
N ILE A 143 13.95 9.76 -5.04
CA ILE A 143 13.46 10.69 -4.02
C ILE A 143 12.83 11.87 -4.75
N PRO A 144 11.50 11.88 -4.94
CA PRO A 144 10.86 12.96 -5.65
C PRO A 144 10.82 14.25 -4.82
N PRO A 145 10.86 15.42 -5.48
CA PRO A 145 10.72 16.70 -4.79
C PRO A 145 9.35 16.81 -4.12
N PHE A 146 9.25 17.67 -3.12
CA PHE A 146 7.96 17.95 -2.48
C PHE A 146 6.99 18.54 -3.51
N GLY A 147 5.80 17.95 -3.62
CA GLY A 147 4.78 18.39 -4.58
C GLY A 147 4.99 17.88 -6.01
N PHE A 148 5.86 16.89 -6.22
CA PHE A 148 6.15 16.32 -7.55
C PHE A 148 4.89 15.88 -8.31
N GLU A 149 3.81 15.54 -7.61
CA GLU A 149 2.54 15.15 -8.23
C GLU A 149 1.90 16.26 -9.08
N ARG A 150 2.35 17.51 -8.92
CA ARG A 150 1.91 18.68 -9.70
C ARG A 150 2.81 18.94 -10.92
N ASP A 151 3.96 18.30 -10.96
CA ASP A 151 4.92 18.40 -12.06
C ASP A 151 4.76 17.19 -12.98
N GLY A 152 3.98 17.40 -14.05
CA GLY A 152 3.72 16.35 -15.03
C GLY A 152 4.97 15.90 -15.79
N GLU A 153 5.98 16.76 -15.95
CA GLU A 153 7.23 16.38 -16.61
C GLU A 153 8.07 15.49 -15.70
N TYR A 154 8.22 15.88 -14.44
CA TYR A 154 8.88 15.05 -13.44
C TYR A 154 8.17 13.69 -13.30
N CYS A 155 6.84 13.66 -13.23
CA CYS A 155 6.10 12.40 -13.11
C CYS A 155 6.32 11.47 -14.32
N ARG A 156 6.34 12.02 -15.55
CA ARG A 156 6.67 11.25 -16.77
C ARG A 156 8.12 10.74 -16.74
N SER A 157 9.06 11.58 -16.32
CA SER A 157 10.47 11.19 -16.17
C SER A 157 10.65 10.07 -15.15
N LEU A 158 9.97 10.17 -14.00
CA LEU A 158 9.97 9.12 -12.97
C LEU A 158 9.35 7.82 -13.50
N ALA A 159 8.22 7.87 -14.18
CA ALA A 159 7.60 6.69 -14.79
C ALA A 159 8.53 6.03 -15.82
N LYS A 160 9.22 6.84 -16.63
CA LYS A 160 10.23 6.37 -17.57
C LYS A 160 11.43 5.71 -16.87
N ALA A 161 11.95 6.32 -15.80
CA ALA A 161 13.05 5.72 -15.03
C ALA A 161 12.66 4.35 -14.42
N ILE A 162 11.42 4.23 -13.91
CA ILE A 162 10.87 2.97 -13.41
C ILE A 162 10.78 1.93 -14.54
N HIS A 163 10.34 2.34 -15.73
CA HIS A 163 10.24 1.49 -16.92
C HIS A 163 11.62 1.01 -17.40
N ASP A 164 12.56 1.94 -17.61
CA ASP A 164 13.91 1.67 -18.11
C ASP A 164 14.70 0.78 -17.15
N HIS A 165 14.43 0.89 -15.84
CA HIS A 165 14.99 -0.01 -14.83
C HIS A 165 14.54 -1.47 -15.02
N GLY A 166 13.48 -1.75 -15.78
CA GLY A 166 12.92 -3.10 -15.94
C GLY A 166 12.21 -3.59 -14.68
N THR A 167 11.60 -2.67 -13.94
CA THR A 167 10.99 -2.92 -12.63
C THR A 167 9.90 -3.99 -12.73
N THR A 168 9.97 -5.01 -11.85
CA THR A 168 8.92 -6.02 -11.66
C THR A 168 8.14 -5.81 -10.36
N LEU A 169 8.75 -5.11 -9.39
CA LEU A 169 8.15 -4.74 -8.11
C LEU A 169 8.43 -3.26 -7.84
N LEU A 170 7.37 -2.45 -7.76
CA LEU A 170 7.42 -1.03 -7.47
C LEU A 170 6.88 -0.78 -6.07
N LEU A 171 7.69 -0.19 -5.18
CA LEU A 171 7.27 0.22 -3.85
C LEU A 171 7.13 1.74 -3.78
N MET A 172 5.90 2.22 -3.60
CA MET A 172 5.58 3.65 -3.51
C MET A 172 5.45 4.06 -2.04
N GLY A 173 6.47 4.79 -1.55
CA GLY A 173 6.62 5.24 -0.16
C GLY A 173 6.30 6.72 0.08
N VAL A 174 5.80 7.45 -0.92
CA VAL A 174 5.47 8.89 -0.82
C VAL A 174 4.12 9.17 -0.17
N GLY A 175 3.35 8.12 0.17
CA GLY A 175 2.09 8.20 0.89
C GLY A 175 0.88 8.56 0.01
N ALA A 176 -0.31 8.41 0.60
CA ALA A 176 -1.58 8.69 -0.08
C ALA A 176 -1.97 10.18 -0.06
N PRO A 177 -2.65 10.67 -1.11
CA PRO A 177 -3.09 9.94 -2.31
C PRO A 177 -2.01 9.78 -3.40
N ARG A 178 -0.85 10.43 -3.22
CA ARG A 178 0.18 10.59 -4.26
C ARG A 178 0.65 9.26 -4.86
N SER A 179 0.83 8.24 -4.03
CA SER A 179 1.33 6.93 -4.45
C SER A 179 0.35 6.23 -5.38
N GLU A 180 -0.91 6.13 -4.96
CA GLU A 180 -1.97 5.43 -5.67
C GLU A 180 -2.33 6.15 -6.97
N VAL A 181 -2.46 7.48 -6.88
CA VAL A 181 -2.79 8.33 -8.04
C VAL A 181 -1.68 8.30 -9.08
N PHE A 182 -0.41 8.35 -8.69
CA PHE A 182 0.71 8.24 -9.63
C PHE A 182 0.66 6.94 -10.42
N VAL A 183 0.47 5.81 -9.74
CA VAL A 183 0.44 4.49 -10.40
C VAL A 183 -0.75 4.38 -11.36
N ALA A 184 -1.92 4.83 -10.95
CA ALA A 184 -3.12 4.80 -11.79
C ALA A 184 -2.98 5.73 -13.01
N HIS A 185 -2.52 6.96 -12.79
CA HIS A 185 -2.39 7.97 -13.86
C HIS A 185 -1.30 7.60 -14.89
N HIS A 186 -0.18 7.02 -14.43
CA HIS A 186 0.93 6.61 -15.30
C HIS A 186 0.91 5.12 -15.66
N ARG A 187 -0.22 4.42 -15.49
CA ARG A 187 -0.37 2.98 -15.75
C ARG A 187 0.20 2.55 -17.10
N HIS A 188 -0.02 3.34 -18.14
CA HIS A 188 0.42 3.05 -19.51
C HIS A 188 1.92 3.30 -19.77
N GLN A 189 2.59 4.07 -18.89
CA GLN A 189 4.03 4.36 -18.99
C GLN A 189 4.85 3.42 -18.11
N LEU A 190 4.25 2.90 -17.03
CA LEU A 190 4.89 1.96 -16.13
C LEU A 190 5.10 0.58 -16.79
N PRO A 191 6.17 -0.15 -16.42
CA PRO A 191 6.36 -1.52 -16.87
C PRO A 191 5.30 -2.44 -16.22
N PRO A 192 5.11 -3.66 -16.77
CA PRO A 192 4.27 -4.67 -16.12
C PRO A 192 4.92 -5.09 -14.80
N CYS A 193 4.46 -4.51 -13.70
CA CYS A 193 5.01 -4.71 -12.36
C CYS A 193 3.92 -4.76 -11.30
N TRP A 194 4.21 -5.35 -10.16
CA TRP A 194 3.37 -5.15 -8.97
C TRP A 194 3.71 -3.82 -8.33
N ALA A 195 2.74 -2.92 -8.19
CA ALA A 195 2.91 -1.62 -7.58
C ALA A 195 2.24 -1.58 -6.20
N LEU A 196 3.05 -1.51 -5.14
CA LEU A 196 2.61 -1.49 -3.75
C LEU A 196 2.68 -0.06 -3.19
N CYS A 197 1.53 0.49 -2.82
CA CYS A 197 1.43 1.80 -2.16
C CYS A 197 1.44 1.62 -0.64
N ILE A 198 2.58 1.90 -0.02
CA ILE A 198 2.90 1.42 1.35
C ILE A 198 3.35 2.53 2.31
N GLY A 199 3.49 3.78 1.83
CA GLY A 199 3.94 4.91 2.64
C GLY A 199 5.26 4.62 3.36
N GLN A 200 5.30 4.79 4.68
CA GLN A 200 6.53 4.68 5.47
C GLN A 200 7.00 3.24 5.77
N ALA A 201 6.39 2.23 5.17
CA ALA A 201 6.69 0.83 5.46
C ALA A 201 8.16 0.44 5.25
N ILE A 202 8.85 1.00 4.26
CA ILE A 202 10.29 0.72 4.01
C ILE A 202 11.14 1.15 5.22
N LYS A 203 10.85 2.32 5.80
CA LYS A 203 11.56 2.82 6.99
C LYS A 203 11.41 1.87 8.17
N ILE A 204 10.23 1.31 8.36
CA ILE A 204 9.96 0.36 9.46
C ILE A 204 10.65 -0.98 9.17
N ALA A 205 10.52 -1.49 7.94
CA ALA A 205 11.09 -2.78 7.56
C ALA A 205 12.61 -2.80 7.65
N LEU A 206 13.27 -1.68 7.33
CA LEU A 206 14.73 -1.56 7.38
C LEU A 206 15.26 -0.94 8.70
N GLY A 207 14.40 -0.76 9.70
CA GLY A 207 14.80 -0.36 11.06
C GLY A 207 15.10 1.13 11.27
N LEU A 208 14.75 2.02 10.33
CA LEU A 208 14.87 3.47 10.50
C LEU A 208 13.86 4.04 11.50
N ILE A 209 12.68 3.44 11.58
CA ILE A 209 11.64 3.82 12.54
C ILE A 209 11.33 2.61 13.41
N PRO A 210 11.30 2.75 14.75
CA PRO A 210 10.97 1.64 15.62
C PRO A 210 9.55 1.16 15.35
N ARG A 211 9.42 -0.16 15.17
CA ARG A 211 8.11 -0.79 15.10
C ARG A 211 7.43 -0.69 16.47
N PRO A 212 6.11 -0.41 16.54
CA PRO A 212 5.41 -0.40 17.82
C PRO A 212 5.61 -1.73 18.56
N PRO A 213 5.77 -1.75 19.90
CA PRO A 213 5.92 -3.01 20.64
C PRO A 213 4.78 -4.00 20.36
N GLN A 214 5.04 -5.31 20.42
CA GLN A 214 4.03 -6.34 20.09
C GLN A 214 2.74 -6.19 20.93
N LEU A 215 2.86 -5.81 22.20
CA LEU A 215 1.71 -5.54 23.06
C LEU A 215 0.87 -4.38 22.52
N VAL A 216 1.50 -3.30 22.06
CA VAL A 216 0.83 -2.15 21.43
C VAL A 216 0.15 -2.56 20.12
N GLN A 217 0.79 -3.40 19.31
CA GLN A 217 0.22 -3.95 18.08
C GLN A 217 -0.99 -4.85 18.36
N ARG A 218 -0.92 -5.71 19.38
CA ARG A 218 -2.00 -6.62 19.82
C ARG A 218 -3.19 -5.87 20.42
N LEU A 219 -2.92 -4.81 21.17
CA LEU A 219 -3.94 -3.93 21.74
C LEU A 219 -4.51 -2.93 20.71
N ASN A 220 -4.02 -2.97 19.46
CA ASN A 220 -4.39 -2.03 18.39
C ASN A 220 -4.17 -0.55 18.77
N LEU A 221 -3.18 -0.28 19.62
CA LEU A 221 -2.79 1.05 20.10
C LEU A 221 -1.68 1.69 19.25
N GLU A 222 -1.41 1.16 18.05
CA GLU A 222 -0.39 1.71 17.16
C GLU A 222 -0.65 3.17 16.79
N TRP A 223 -1.93 3.55 16.67
CA TRP A 223 -2.32 4.94 16.44
C TRP A 223 -1.91 5.85 17.61
N LEU A 224 -2.04 5.36 18.85
CA LEU A 224 -1.66 6.08 20.06
C LEU A 224 -0.14 6.17 20.22
N TRP A 225 0.56 5.08 19.90
CA TRP A 225 2.03 5.06 19.86
C TRP A 225 2.59 6.06 18.85
N ARG A 226 2.04 6.08 17.62
CA ARG A 226 2.45 7.03 16.58
C ARG A 226 2.03 8.47 16.92
N LEU A 227 0.90 8.66 17.61
CA LEU A 227 0.51 9.97 18.16
C LEU A 227 1.55 10.50 19.15
N GLY A 228 2.14 9.62 19.97
CA GLY A 228 3.24 9.98 20.88
C GLY A 228 4.52 10.38 20.15
N LEU A 229 4.80 9.78 18.99
CA LEU A 229 5.98 10.11 18.17
C LEU A 229 5.81 11.39 17.35
N GLU A 230 4.60 11.72 16.90
CA GLU A 230 4.32 12.89 16.04
C GLU A 230 2.97 13.59 16.38
N PRO A 231 2.84 14.19 17.58
CA PRO A 231 1.55 14.66 18.10
C PRO A 231 0.89 15.79 17.28
N GLY A 232 1.70 16.72 16.76
CA GLY A 232 1.21 17.85 15.96
C GLY A 232 0.68 17.44 14.58
N ARG A 233 1.31 16.45 13.93
CA ARG A 233 0.91 15.97 12.59
C ARG A 233 -0.31 15.05 12.65
N MET A 234 -0.45 14.27 13.73
CA MET A 234 -1.45 13.22 13.86
C MET A 234 -2.80 13.73 14.38
N SER A 235 -2.83 14.67 15.33
CA SER A 235 -4.05 15.09 16.05
C SER A 235 -5.16 15.65 15.15
N ARG A 236 -4.87 16.65 14.31
CA ARG A 236 -5.86 17.24 13.38
C ARG A 236 -6.31 16.24 12.30
N ARG A 237 -5.37 15.43 11.81
CA ARG A 237 -5.60 14.43 10.77
C ARG A 237 -6.49 13.29 11.28
N TYR A 238 -6.33 12.88 12.54
CA TYR A 238 -7.05 11.75 13.11
C TYR A 238 -8.54 12.05 13.31
N VAL A 239 -8.88 13.25 13.83
CA VAL A 239 -10.28 13.65 14.03
C VAL A 239 -11.02 13.70 12.69
N GLY A 240 -10.45 14.41 11.70
CA GLY A 240 -11.04 14.50 10.36
C GLY A 240 -11.18 13.13 9.67
N SER A 241 -10.14 12.30 9.76
CA SER A 241 -10.17 10.93 9.19
C SER A 241 -11.20 10.04 9.88
N THR A 242 -11.37 10.17 11.21
CA THR A 242 -12.35 9.39 11.97
C THR A 242 -13.77 9.77 11.60
N ILE A 243 -14.08 11.07 11.52
CA ILE A 243 -15.40 11.55 11.07
C ILE A 243 -15.66 11.10 9.62
N GLY A 244 -14.66 11.27 8.75
CA GLY A 244 -14.72 10.84 7.36
C GLY A 244 -15.00 9.34 7.23
N PHE A 245 -14.34 8.53 8.04
CA PHE A 245 -14.51 7.08 8.09
C PHE A 245 -15.89 6.66 8.62
N LEU A 246 -16.38 7.26 9.70
CA LEU A 246 -17.72 6.97 10.24
C LEU A 246 -18.82 7.30 9.23
N ALA A 247 -18.71 8.44 8.55
CA ALA A 247 -19.68 8.78 7.52
C ALA A 247 -19.49 7.94 6.23
N ALA A 248 -18.30 7.36 5.98
CA ALA A 248 -18.13 6.32 4.97
C ALA A 248 -18.89 5.04 5.35
N ILE A 249 -18.82 4.61 6.61
CA ILE A 249 -19.57 3.45 7.13
C ILE A 249 -21.07 3.67 6.95
N LEU A 250 -21.59 4.85 7.33
CA LEU A 250 -23.01 5.17 7.17
C LEU A 250 -23.44 5.12 5.71
N ALA A 251 -22.65 5.68 4.80
CA ALA A 251 -22.94 5.63 3.37
C ALA A 251 -22.91 4.19 2.82
N ASP A 252 -21.95 3.38 3.26
CA ASP A 252 -21.81 2.01 2.80
C ASP A 252 -22.92 1.09 3.33
N LEU A 253 -23.39 1.30 4.57
CA LEU A 253 -24.56 0.62 5.12
C LEU A 253 -25.86 1.02 4.40
N ARG A 254 -25.98 2.28 3.95
CA ARG A 254 -27.15 2.75 3.19
C ARG A 254 -27.24 2.12 1.81
N ARG A 255 -26.11 1.77 1.18
CA ARG A 255 -26.09 1.08 -0.14
C ARG A 255 -26.61 -0.36 -0.11
N LEU A 256 -26.79 -0.92 1.09
CA LEU A 256 -27.31 -2.27 1.29
C LEU A 256 -28.83 -2.31 1.52
N ARG A 257 -29.46 -1.16 1.78
CA ARG A 257 -30.91 -1.01 1.90
C ARG A 257 -31.49 -0.66 0.53
#